data_AF-A0A9E0J205-F1
#
_entry.id   AF-A0A9E0J205-F1
#
_cell.length_a   1.000
_cell.length_b   1.000
_cell.length_c   1.000
_cell.angle_alpha   90.00
_cell.angle_beta   90.00
_cell.angle_gamma   90.00
#
_symmetry.space_group_name_H-M   'P 1'
#
loop_
_entity.id
_entity.type
_entity.pdbx_description
1 polymer ?
#
loop_
_entity_poly.entity_id
_entity_poly.type
_entity_poly.pdbx_seq_one_letter_code
_entity_poly.pdbx_strand_id
1 'polypeptide(L)'
;MTPPAEPHEPHEPQSACATVSDHIAAGEHQVAWTKLQQLAQHFPQHAPVFRLRGGLLQQAGQPAVATVEFRQALALDANDSQSHYGLGRCLHTLGEIPQALHHFREALRCQCQQPRHASSPPTRPTFDTRAAETVLWRTLAQLAAAGIQAFPTAGTLLGLVREGQLLAGDKDLDISLPFAQMDAAVTCLEATGWRSKINIRGLVNPIELHGHGVALDLCGYLPDTQPGKVIGGFWFQSPDHPWSRITTVDLPELERMESPCGPVWQPIHPEAILLPLYGAGWRIPDPDFDTIIAACSLRGFSVMTQSYAFARIYGTWLLGQTRKTRALVGHTLRHLPEDEWLLAAAQLLGQEDVSPAALLP
;
A
#
# COMPACT_ATOMS: atom_id res chain seq x y z
N MET A 1 4.68 60.39 19.64
CA MET A 1 5.17 59.07 20.04
C MET A 1 4.06 58.08 19.76
N THR A 2 4.21 57.32 18.68
CA THR A 2 3.32 56.21 18.33
C THR A 2 3.51 55.10 19.38
N PRO A 3 2.44 54.48 19.91
CA PRO A 3 2.60 53.36 20.81
C PRO A 3 3.30 52.20 20.07
N PRO A 4 4.08 51.36 20.77
CA PRO A 4 4.66 50.18 20.15
C PRO A 4 3.53 49.27 19.67
N ALA A 5 3.67 48.74 18.45
CA ALA A 5 2.77 47.74 17.92
C ALA A 5 2.68 46.58 18.90
N GLU A 6 1.45 46.20 19.28
CA GLU A 6 1.21 44.97 20.03
C GLU A 6 1.84 43.79 19.27
N PRO A 7 2.42 42.80 19.97
CA PRO A 7 2.92 41.61 19.32
C PRO A 7 1.73 40.96 18.63
N HIS A 8 1.81 40.83 17.30
CA HIS A 8 0.86 40.05 16.51
C HIS A 8 0.59 38.74 17.25
N GLU A 9 -0.68 38.48 17.58
CA GLU A 9 -1.10 37.18 18.10
C GLU A 9 -0.47 36.10 17.23
N PRO A 10 0.24 35.10 17.81
CA PRO A 10 0.73 34.00 17.02
C PRO A 10 -0.48 33.43 16.28
N HIS A 11 -0.40 33.38 14.95
CA HIS A 11 -1.42 32.73 14.10
C HIS A 11 -1.92 31.49 14.83
N GLU A 12 -3.25 31.38 15.02
CA GLU A 12 -3.86 30.26 15.75
C GLU A 12 -3.12 28.96 15.40
N PRO A 13 -2.69 28.16 16.39
CA PRO A 13 -1.78 27.04 16.14
C PRO A 13 -2.30 26.08 15.05
N GLN A 14 -3.61 26.02 14.85
CA GLN A 14 -4.27 25.36 13.72
C GLN A 14 -3.86 25.92 12.35
N SER A 15 -3.89 27.23 12.13
CA SER A 15 -3.48 27.86 10.87
C SER A 15 -2.00 27.61 10.58
N ALA A 16 -1.14 27.68 11.60
CA ALA A 16 0.28 27.40 11.44
C ALA A 16 0.54 25.90 11.13
N CYS A 17 -0.20 24.99 11.76
CA CYS A 17 -0.16 23.56 11.44
C CYS A 17 -0.62 23.26 10.01
N ALA A 18 -1.63 23.97 9.51
CA ALA A 18 -2.10 23.83 8.14
C ALA A 18 -0.98 24.20 7.15
N THR A 19 -0.31 25.35 7.35
CA THR A 19 0.83 25.75 6.53
C THR A 19 1.96 24.72 6.54
N VAL A 20 2.30 24.15 7.71
CA VAL A 20 3.30 23.06 7.77
C VAL A 20 2.84 21.85 6.96
N SER A 21 1.57 21.47 7.07
CA SER A 21 0.99 20.36 6.32
C SER A 21 1.08 20.57 4.81
N ASP A 22 0.86 21.80 4.33
CA ASP A 22 0.97 22.14 2.92
C ASP A 22 2.42 22.01 2.41
N HIS A 23 3.40 22.50 3.19
CA HIS A 23 4.82 22.31 2.87
C HIS A 23 5.21 20.82 2.85
N ILE A 24 4.67 20.01 3.76
CA ILE A 24 4.86 18.55 3.76
C ILE A 24 4.29 17.95 2.46
N ALA A 25 3.07 18.33 2.09
CA ALA A 25 2.43 17.83 0.88
C ALA A 25 3.16 18.25 -0.41
N ALA A 26 3.79 19.43 -0.40
CA ALA A 26 4.63 19.94 -1.48
C ALA A 26 6.04 19.30 -1.54
N GLY A 27 6.40 18.45 -0.57
CA GLY A 27 7.75 17.86 -0.48
C GLY A 27 8.83 18.83 0.03
N GLU A 28 8.44 19.99 0.52
CA GLU A 28 9.32 21.03 1.06
C GLU A 28 9.73 20.71 2.51
N HIS A 29 10.28 19.51 2.72
CA HIS A 29 10.50 18.93 4.05
C HIS A 29 11.35 19.82 4.97
N GLN A 30 12.36 20.51 4.42
CA GLN A 30 13.22 21.39 5.22
C GLN A 30 12.49 22.64 5.71
N VAL A 31 11.62 23.21 4.86
CA VAL A 31 10.79 24.38 5.21
C VAL A 31 9.77 23.97 6.25
N ALA A 32 9.10 22.83 6.03
CA ALA A 32 8.16 22.25 6.98
C ALA A 32 8.81 22.00 8.35
N TRP A 33 10.00 21.39 8.38
CA TRP A 33 10.73 21.10 9.61
C TRP A 33 11.08 22.38 10.39
N THR A 34 11.61 23.39 9.70
CA THR A 34 11.97 24.68 10.32
C THR A 34 10.76 25.37 10.95
N LYS A 35 9.63 25.42 10.23
CA LYS A 35 8.37 25.99 10.74
C LYS A 35 7.84 25.18 11.92
N LEU A 36 7.93 23.86 11.85
CA LEU A 36 7.47 22.98 12.93
C LEU A 36 8.30 23.14 14.21
N GLN A 37 9.61 23.38 14.11
CA GLN A 37 10.46 23.69 15.27
C GLN A 37 10.05 25.01 15.94
N GLN A 38 9.77 26.05 15.15
CA GLN A 38 9.26 27.32 15.69
C GLN A 38 7.91 27.12 16.39
N LEU A 39 7.02 26.33 15.79
CA LEU A 39 5.71 26.05 16.35
C LEU A 39 5.82 25.27 17.67
N ALA A 40 6.72 24.30 17.76
CA ALA A 40 6.95 23.52 18.97
C ALA A 40 7.49 24.35 20.14
N GLN A 41 8.22 25.44 19.88
CA GLN A 41 8.69 26.37 20.93
C GLN A 41 7.55 27.13 21.57
N HIS A 42 6.54 27.54 20.78
CA HIS A 42 5.41 28.32 21.26
C HIS A 42 4.28 27.43 21.80
N PHE A 43 4.13 26.21 21.25
CA PHE A 43 3.05 25.28 21.59
C PHE A 43 3.59 23.86 21.89
N PRO A 44 4.34 23.66 22.99
CA PRO A 44 5.04 22.41 23.28
C PRO A 44 4.13 21.22 23.63
N GLN A 45 2.83 21.45 23.91
CA GLN A 45 1.85 20.40 24.24
C GLN A 45 0.67 20.37 23.24
N HIS A 46 0.93 20.76 21.99
CA HIS A 46 -0.11 20.77 20.95
C HIS A 46 -0.03 19.49 20.10
N ALA A 47 -1.03 18.62 20.20
CA ALA A 47 -1.03 17.29 19.56
C ALA A 47 -0.69 17.32 18.05
N PRO A 48 -1.24 18.24 17.24
CA PRO A 48 -0.86 18.38 15.83
C PRO A 48 0.64 18.59 15.56
N VAL A 49 1.39 19.22 16.48
CA VAL A 49 2.84 19.42 16.32
C VAL A 49 3.56 18.08 16.32
N PHE A 50 3.25 17.22 17.30
CA PHE A 50 3.78 15.87 17.40
C PHE A 50 3.38 15.02 16.19
N ARG A 51 2.11 15.09 15.77
CA ARG A 51 1.63 14.38 14.57
C ARG A 51 2.40 14.78 13.32
N LEU A 52 2.59 16.08 13.06
CA LEU A 52 3.30 16.57 11.88
C LEU A 52 4.79 16.17 11.93
N ARG A 53 5.40 16.16 13.12
CA ARG A 53 6.79 15.73 13.31
C ARG A 53 6.94 14.23 13.03
N GLY A 54 6.01 13.41 13.53
CA GLY A 54 5.92 12.00 13.20
C GLY A 54 5.78 11.75 11.70
N GLY A 55 4.95 12.53 11.01
CA GLY A 55 4.79 12.47 9.55
C GLY A 55 6.10 12.75 8.78
N LEU A 56 6.81 13.81 9.16
CA LEU A 56 8.11 14.15 8.55
C LEU A 56 9.17 13.06 8.81
N LEU A 57 9.27 12.55 10.03
CA LEU A 57 10.21 11.48 10.39
C LEU A 57 9.90 10.18 9.62
N GLN A 58 8.61 9.87 9.45
CA GLN A 58 8.18 8.74 8.65
C GLN A 58 8.62 8.89 7.19
N GLN A 59 8.40 10.06 6.57
CA GLN A 59 8.86 10.35 5.21
C GLN A 59 10.39 10.32 5.08
N ALA A 60 11.10 10.69 6.15
CA ALA A 60 12.56 10.62 6.24
C ALA A 60 13.09 9.19 6.50
N GLY A 61 12.24 8.15 6.46
CA GLY A 61 12.66 6.76 6.65
C GLY A 61 13.00 6.40 8.09
N GLN A 62 12.48 7.14 9.08
CA GLN A 62 12.72 6.92 10.51
C GLN A 62 11.44 6.47 11.24
N PRO A 63 10.84 5.31 10.88
CA PRO A 63 9.57 4.88 11.43
C PRO A 63 9.62 4.63 12.94
N ALA A 64 10.74 4.12 13.46
CA ALA A 64 10.91 3.88 14.90
C ALA A 64 10.79 5.18 15.72
N VAL A 65 11.48 6.24 15.30
CA VAL A 65 11.42 7.55 15.97
C VAL A 65 10.04 8.18 15.79
N ALA A 66 9.45 8.07 14.60
CA ALA A 66 8.10 8.57 14.33
C ALA A 66 7.03 7.92 15.25
N THR A 67 7.20 6.66 15.68
CA THR A 67 6.25 6.05 16.63
C THR A 67 6.19 6.79 17.97
N VAL A 68 7.31 7.35 18.45
CA VAL A 68 7.36 8.12 19.70
C VAL A 68 6.51 9.39 19.56
N GLU A 69 6.66 10.08 18.43
CA GLU A 69 5.90 11.29 18.12
C GLU A 69 4.40 11.05 18.03
N PHE A 70 3.97 10.02 17.30
CA PHE A 70 2.55 9.70 17.22
C PHE A 70 1.97 9.29 18.56
N ARG A 71 2.72 8.56 19.41
CA ARG A 71 2.28 8.25 20.78
C ARG A 71 2.14 9.50 21.64
N GLN A 72 3.03 10.48 21.50
CA GLN A 72 2.91 11.77 22.18
C GLN A 72 1.67 12.56 21.70
N ALA A 73 1.39 12.56 20.40
CA ALA A 73 0.17 13.15 19.86
C ALA A 73 -1.09 12.49 20.46
N LEU A 74 -1.12 11.15 20.51
CA LEU A 74 -2.25 10.37 21.05
C LEU A 74 -2.40 10.49 22.57
N ALA A 75 -1.31 10.78 23.30
CA ALA A 75 -1.38 11.06 24.73
C ALA A 75 -2.07 12.41 25.03
N LEU A 76 -2.00 13.35 24.10
CA LEU A 76 -2.64 14.67 24.19
C LEU A 76 -4.06 14.66 23.59
N ASP A 77 -4.27 13.92 22.51
CA ASP A 77 -5.58 13.71 21.87
C ASP A 77 -5.73 12.25 21.43
N ALA A 78 -6.40 11.46 22.27
CA ALA A 78 -6.63 10.04 22.02
C ALA A 78 -7.60 9.75 20.86
N ASN A 79 -8.27 10.77 20.30
CA ASN A 79 -9.18 10.62 19.16
C ASN A 79 -8.60 11.20 17.86
N ASP A 80 -7.31 11.52 17.82
CA ASP A 80 -6.64 11.96 16.60
C ASP A 80 -6.46 10.79 15.61
N SER A 81 -7.43 10.64 14.72
CA SER A 81 -7.47 9.59 13.69
C SER A 81 -6.22 9.54 12.82
N GLN A 82 -5.62 10.69 12.49
CA GLN A 82 -4.42 10.76 11.67
C GLN A 82 -3.18 10.28 12.44
N SER A 83 -3.11 10.53 13.75
CA SER A 83 -2.02 10.03 14.60
C SER A 83 -2.10 8.52 14.76
N HIS A 84 -3.29 7.97 14.94
CA HIS A 84 -3.51 6.51 14.89
C HIS A 84 -3.08 5.91 13.54
N TYR A 85 -3.50 6.50 12.43
CA TYR A 85 -3.08 6.04 11.09
C TYR A 85 -1.57 6.14 10.86
N GLY A 86 -0.94 7.24 11.28
CA GLY A 86 0.50 7.44 11.20
C GLY A 86 1.28 6.40 12.01
N LEU A 87 0.85 6.15 13.25
CA LEU A 87 1.43 5.12 14.11
C LEU A 87 1.26 3.72 13.51
N GLY A 88 0.07 3.40 13.01
CA GLY A 88 -0.20 2.12 12.33
C GLY A 88 0.73 1.90 11.13
N ARG A 89 0.94 2.92 10.29
CA ARG A 89 1.87 2.83 9.16
C ARG A 89 3.33 2.63 9.60
N CYS A 90 3.76 3.28 10.68
CA CYS A 90 5.10 3.09 11.22
C CYS A 90 5.29 1.68 11.78
N LEU A 91 4.34 1.19 12.58
CA LEU A 91 4.36 -0.17 13.13
C LEU A 91 4.33 -1.23 12.03
N HIS A 92 3.51 -1.01 11.00
CA HIS A 92 3.51 -1.87 9.82
C HIS A 92 4.89 -1.90 9.15
N THR A 93 5.54 -0.73 9.02
CA THR A 93 6.91 -0.61 8.48
C THR A 93 7.95 -1.33 9.33
N LEU A 94 7.71 -1.44 10.64
CA LEU A 94 8.57 -2.15 11.60
C LEU A 94 8.25 -3.66 11.70
N GLY A 95 7.22 -4.15 11.00
CA GLY A 95 6.79 -5.55 11.07
C GLY A 95 5.87 -5.87 12.27
N GLU A 96 5.46 -4.88 13.05
CA GLU A 96 4.53 -5.03 14.19
C GLU A 96 3.07 -5.03 13.70
N ILE A 97 2.71 -6.06 12.92
CA ILE A 97 1.43 -6.11 12.18
C ILE A 97 0.19 -6.12 13.08
N PRO A 98 0.12 -6.88 14.18
CA PRO A 98 -1.05 -6.84 15.07
C PRO A 98 -1.29 -5.45 15.68
N GLN A 99 -0.23 -4.78 16.11
CA GLN A 99 -0.29 -3.43 16.67
C GLN A 99 -0.67 -2.40 15.59
N ALA A 100 -0.17 -2.58 14.37
CA ALA A 100 -0.56 -1.76 13.22
C ALA A 100 -2.06 -1.87 12.94
N LEU A 101 -2.59 -3.10 12.88
CA LEU A 101 -4.02 -3.36 12.69
C LEU A 101 -4.87 -2.69 13.78
N HIS A 102 -4.47 -2.80 15.05
CA HIS A 102 -5.17 -2.13 16.15
C HIS A 102 -5.29 -0.62 15.89
N HIS A 103 -4.19 0.06 15.57
CA HIS A 103 -4.23 1.49 15.31
C HIS A 103 -4.95 1.86 14.00
N PHE A 104 -4.96 1.01 12.99
CA PHE A 104 -5.78 1.24 11.79
C PHE A 104 -7.29 1.13 12.09
N ARG A 105 -7.69 0.21 12.96
CA ARG A 105 -9.07 0.14 13.47
C ARG A 105 -9.44 1.39 14.27
N GLU A 106 -8.57 1.84 15.17
CA GLU A 106 -8.81 3.07 15.94
C GLU A 106 -8.89 4.32 15.03
N ALA A 107 -8.06 4.39 13.98
CA ALA A 107 -8.14 5.45 12.99
C ALA A 107 -9.51 5.48 12.29
N LEU A 108 -10.02 4.32 11.88
CA LEU A 108 -11.35 4.20 11.27
C LEU A 108 -12.47 4.53 12.26
N ARG A 109 -12.38 4.07 13.52
CA ARG A 109 -13.32 4.43 14.59
C ARG A 109 -13.43 5.94 14.73
N CYS A 110 -12.29 6.61 14.94
CA CYS A 110 -12.24 8.05 15.13
C CYS A 110 -12.79 8.79 13.89
N GLN A 111 -12.50 8.28 12.70
CA GLN A 111 -13.02 8.80 11.44
C GLN A 111 -14.55 8.65 11.30
N CYS A 112 -15.12 7.54 11.75
CA CYS A 112 -16.58 7.36 11.73
C CYS A 112 -17.28 8.30 12.73
N GLN A 113 -16.67 8.51 13.90
CA GLN A 113 -17.20 9.42 14.93
C GLN A 113 -17.09 10.89 14.50
N GLN A 114 -16.01 11.25 13.79
CA GLN A 114 -15.78 12.59 13.29
C GLN A 114 -15.24 12.52 11.85
N PRO A 115 -16.13 12.44 10.84
CA PRO A 115 -15.72 12.37 9.44
C PRO A 115 -14.92 13.60 9.04
N ARG A 116 -13.71 13.36 8.54
CA ARG A 116 -12.78 14.38 8.03
C ARG A 116 -12.24 13.98 6.67
N HIS A 117 -11.99 14.96 5.82
CA HIS A 117 -11.26 14.76 4.57
C HIS A 117 -10.00 15.64 4.59
N ALA A 118 -8.97 15.21 3.89
CA ALA A 118 -7.80 16.03 3.64
C ALA A 118 -8.24 17.25 2.82
N SER A 119 -7.66 18.41 3.14
CA SER A 119 -7.87 19.67 2.42
C SER A 119 -7.40 19.59 0.96
N SER A 120 -6.37 18.78 0.69
CA SER A 120 -5.86 18.48 -0.66
C SER A 120 -5.28 17.05 -0.70
N PRO A 121 -5.58 16.23 -1.73
CA PRO A 121 -4.87 14.98 -1.93
C PRO A 121 -3.40 15.28 -2.31
N PRO A 122 -2.43 14.46 -1.87
CA PRO A 122 -1.04 14.62 -2.28
C PRO A 122 -0.95 14.42 -3.79
N THR A 123 -0.10 15.23 -4.45
CA THR A 123 0.26 15.01 -5.84
C THR A 123 1.00 13.69 -5.95
N ARG A 124 0.45 12.74 -6.72
CA ARG A 124 1.18 11.51 -7.03
C ARG A 124 2.12 11.79 -8.19
N PRO A 125 3.39 11.34 -8.12
CA PRO A 125 4.26 11.39 -9.29
C PRO A 125 3.61 10.61 -10.44
N THR A 126 3.70 11.16 -11.64
CA THR A 126 3.19 10.51 -12.85
C THR A 126 4.03 9.27 -13.14
N PHE A 127 3.38 8.12 -13.22
CA PHE A 127 4.01 6.88 -13.68
C PHE A 127 3.97 6.86 -15.22
N ASP A 128 5.13 6.95 -15.86
CA ASP A 128 5.24 6.83 -17.31
C ASP A 128 5.14 5.35 -17.69
N THR A 129 3.92 4.90 -18.01
CA THR A 129 3.63 3.50 -18.35
C THR A 129 4.45 3.01 -19.53
N ARG A 130 4.75 3.86 -20.51
CA ARG A 130 5.53 3.47 -21.69
C ARG A 130 7.00 3.27 -21.37
N ALA A 131 7.57 4.18 -20.58
CA ALA A 131 8.93 4.01 -20.08
C ALA A 131 9.04 2.77 -19.18
N ALA A 132 8.05 2.58 -18.30
CA ALA A 132 7.99 1.43 -17.40
C ALA A 132 7.87 0.09 -18.16
N GLU A 133 7.08 0.03 -19.23
CA GLU A 133 6.96 -1.18 -20.05
C GLU A 133 8.28 -1.55 -20.74
N THR A 134 9.05 -0.55 -21.19
CA THR A 134 10.41 -0.79 -21.73
C THR A 134 11.34 -1.37 -20.65
N VAL A 135 11.24 -0.86 -19.41
CA VAL A 135 11.99 -1.40 -18.27
C VAL A 135 11.55 -2.84 -17.96
N LEU A 136 10.25 -3.13 -17.98
CA LEU A 136 9.70 -4.46 -17.76
C LEU A 136 10.31 -5.48 -18.73
N TRP A 137 10.22 -5.22 -20.04
CA TRP A 137 10.71 -6.17 -21.04
C TRP A 137 12.23 -6.39 -20.95
N ARG A 138 12.99 -5.33 -20.68
CA ARG A 138 14.44 -5.44 -20.45
C ARG A 138 14.75 -6.29 -19.22
N THR A 139 14.07 -6.04 -18.11
CA THR A 139 14.23 -6.79 -16.86
C THR A 139 13.91 -8.27 -17.05
N LEU A 140 12.80 -8.59 -17.72
CA LEU A 140 12.41 -9.99 -17.99
C LEU A 140 13.40 -10.69 -18.93
N ALA A 141 13.89 -10.01 -19.98
CA ALA A 141 14.86 -10.58 -20.90
C ALA A 141 16.20 -10.88 -20.20
N GLN A 142 16.62 -10.00 -19.29
CA GLN A 142 17.80 -10.20 -18.47
C GLN A 142 17.65 -11.41 -17.53
N LEU A 143 16.53 -11.50 -16.80
CA LEU A 143 16.23 -12.64 -15.92
C LEU A 143 16.21 -13.95 -16.71
N ALA A 144 15.56 -13.94 -17.86
CA ALA A 144 15.53 -15.07 -18.79
C ALA A 144 16.95 -15.51 -19.24
N ALA A 145 17.81 -14.56 -19.61
CA ALA A 145 19.20 -14.84 -19.99
C ALA A 145 20.02 -15.45 -18.84
N ALA A 146 19.66 -15.13 -17.60
CA ALA A 146 20.21 -15.75 -16.39
C ALA A 146 19.58 -17.11 -16.03
N GLY A 147 18.68 -17.64 -16.88
CA GLY A 147 18.00 -18.93 -16.65
C GLY A 147 16.81 -18.86 -15.69
N ILE A 148 16.34 -17.66 -15.35
CA ILE A 148 15.28 -17.43 -14.37
C ILE A 148 13.93 -17.38 -15.10
N GLN A 149 12.97 -18.15 -14.60
CA GLN A 149 11.63 -18.29 -15.17
C GLN A 149 10.67 -17.23 -14.63
N ALA A 150 11.02 -15.96 -14.87
CA ALA A 150 10.27 -14.80 -14.44
C ALA A 150 9.28 -14.31 -15.50
N PHE A 151 8.09 -13.88 -15.08
CA PHE A 151 7.03 -13.40 -15.98
C PHE A 151 6.18 -12.30 -15.31
N PRO A 152 5.44 -11.47 -16.06
CA PRO A 152 4.54 -10.46 -15.48
C PRO A 152 3.44 -11.08 -14.61
N THR A 153 3.07 -10.45 -13.49
CA THR A 153 1.94 -10.92 -12.66
C THR A 153 1.02 -9.77 -12.24
N ALA A 154 -0.01 -10.06 -11.46
CA ALA A 154 -0.91 -9.06 -10.86
C ALA A 154 -1.35 -7.94 -11.82
N GLY A 155 -1.19 -6.66 -11.44
CA GLY A 155 -1.64 -5.52 -12.24
C GLY A 155 -0.91 -5.43 -13.57
N THR A 156 0.38 -5.75 -13.57
CA THR A 156 1.22 -5.77 -14.77
C THR A 156 0.73 -6.79 -15.81
N LEU A 157 0.47 -8.03 -15.40
CA LEU A 157 -0.09 -9.05 -16.29
C LEU A 157 -1.51 -8.69 -16.74
N LEU A 158 -2.33 -8.18 -15.83
CA LEU A 158 -3.70 -7.77 -16.15
C LEU A 158 -3.71 -6.70 -17.25
N GLY A 159 -2.85 -5.68 -17.16
CA GLY A 159 -2.69 -4.66 -18.19
C GLY A 159 -2.27 -5.26 -19.53
N LEU A 160 -1.18 -6.02 -19.54
CA LEU A 160 -0.65 -6.60 -20.78
C LEU A 160 -1.66 -7.51 -21.48
N VAL A 161 -2.45 -8.28 -20.74
CA VAL A 161 -3.41 -9.23 -21.32
C VAL A 161 -4.73 -8.57 -21.69
N ARG A 162 -5.25 -7.64 -20.87
CA ARG A 162 -6.55 -7.02 -21.08
C ARG A 162 -6.48 -5.82 -22.03
N GLU A 163 -5.46 -4.96 -21.86
CA GLU A 163 -5.32 -3.69 -22.57
C GLU A 163 -4.22 -3.73 -23.64
N GLY A 164 -3.37 -4.76 -23.64
CA GLY A 164 -2.20 -4.84 -24.53
C GLY A 164 -1.02 -3.95 -24.11
N GLN A 165 -1.10 -3.35 -22.92
CA GLN A 165 -0.11 -2.40 -22.35
C GLN A 165 -0.29 -2.30 -20.84
N LEU A 166 0.64 -1.68 -20.13
CA LEU A 166 0.46 -1.39 -18.69
C LEU A 166 -0.76 -0.52 -18.41
N LEU A 167 -1.42 -0.73 -17.27
CA LEU A 167 -2.63 0.02 -16.91
C LEU A 167 -2.28 1.49 -16.65
N ALA A 168 -3.13 2.42 -17.09
CA ALA A 168 -2.90 3.85 -16.91
C ALA A 168 -2.77 4.30 -15.44
N GLY A 169 -3.24 3.48 -14.49
CA GLY A 169 -3.16 3.71 -13.05
C GLY A 169 -2.06 2.91 -12.34
N ASP A 170 -1.22 2.17 -13.06
CA ASP A 170 -0.11 1.43 -12.46
C ASP A 170 0.90 2.39 -11.82
N LYS A 171 1.57 1.90 -10.79
CA LYS A 171 2.56 2.66 -9.99
C LYS A 171 3.88 1.92 -9.82
N ASP A 172 3.90 0.66 -10.21
CA ASP A 172 4.93 -0.34 -10.02
C ASP A 172 4.81 -1.43 -11.09
N LEU A 173 5.87 -2.20 -11.24
CA LEU A 173 5.89 -3.43 -12.00
C LEU A 173 5.75 -4.62 -11.04
N ASP A 174 5.01 -5.64 -11.45
CA ASP A 174 4.84 -6.89 -10.72
C ASP A 174 5.42 -8.03 -11.57
N ILE A 175 6.45 -8.71 -11.05
CA ILE A 175 7.04 -9.89 -11.69
C ILE A 175 6.93 -11.08 -10.75
N SER A 176 6.52 -12.23 -11.28
CA SER A 176 6.51 -13.48 -10.53
C SER A 176 7.55 -14.48 -11.04
N LEU A 177 8.03 -15.34 -10.13
CA LEU A 177 9.03 -16.38 -10.40
C LEU A 177 8.92 -17.51 -9.35
N PRO A 178 9.45 -18.73 -9.62
CA PRO A 178 9.57 -19.75 -8.60
C PRO A 178 10.40 -19.22 -7.43
N PHE A 179 9.89 -19.26 -6.19
CA PHE A 179 10.58 -18.67 -5.02
C PHE A 179 12.00 -19.22 -4.81
N ALA A 180 12.28 -20.46 -5.24
CA ALA A 180 13.62 -21.06 -5.24
C ALA A 180 14.64 -20.31 -6.12
N GLN A 181 14.20 -19.47 -7.06
CA GLN A 181 15.05 -18.63 -7.93
C GLN A 181 15.14 -17.18 -7.43
N MET A 182 14.52 -16.84 -6.30
CA MET A 182 14.45 -15.47 -5.78
C MET A 182 15.84 -14.84 -5.56
N ASP A 183 16.73 -15.54 -4.85
CA ASP A 183 18.08 -15.01 -4.55
C ASP A 183 18.90 -14.77 -5.81
N ALA A 184 18.81 -15.69 -6.78
CA ALA A 184 19.47 -15.55 -8.08
C ALA A 184 18.90 -14.37 -8.87
N ALA A 185 17.59 -14.14 -8.81
CA ALA A 185 16.92 -13.02 -9.45
C ALA A 185 17.33 -11.69 -8.84
N VAL A 186 17.30 -11.56 -7.50
CA VAL A 186 17.75 -10.34 -6.82
C VAL A 186 19.21 -10.04 -7.17
N THR A 187 20.11 -11.04 -7.09
CA THR A 187 21.52 -10.88 -7.45
C THR A 187 21.68 -10.41 -8.90
N CYS A 188 20.92 -10.99 -9.83
CA CYS A 188 20.93 -10.61 -11.23
C CYS A 188 20.49 -9.14 -11.43
N LEU A 189 19.40 -8.73 -10.79
CA LEU A 189 18.84 -7.38 -10.91
C LEU A 189 19.73 -6.33 -10.26
N GLU A 190 20.30 -6.60 -9.10
CA GLU A 190 21.20 -5.67 -8.42
C GLU A 190 22.47 -5.39 -9.23
N ALA A 191 22.96 -6.39 -9.97
CA ALA A 191 24.08 -6.22 -10.88
C ALA A 191 23.80 -5.25 -12.05
N THR A 192 22.52 -4.92 -12.33
CA THR A 192 22.12 -4.03 -13.43
C THR A 192 21.50 -2.71 -12.97
N GLY A 193 21.63 -2.39 -11.69
CA GLY A 193 21.26 -1.08 -11.16
C GLY A 193 19.92 -1.03 -10.43
N TRP A 194 19.26 -2.17 -10.27
CA TRP A 194 18.21 -2.30 -9.26
C TRP A 194 18.81 -2.28 -7.85
N ARG A 195 18.02 -1.85 -6.88
CA ARG A 195 18.39 -1.88 -5.46
C ARG A 195 17.25 -2.50 -4.69
N SER A 196 17.50 -3.64 -4.05
CA SER A 196 16.52 -4.19 -3.11
C SER A 196 16.40 -3.26 -1.90
N LYS A 197 15.17 -3.07 -1.41
CA LYS A 197 14.96 -2.45 -0.10
C LYS A 197 15.24 -3.51 0.97
N ILE A 198 16.40 -3.42 1.59
CA ILE A 198 16.76 -4.32 2.68
C ILE A 198 15.79 -4.15 3.85
N ASN A 199 15.01 -5.20 4.11
CA ASN A 199 14.40 -5.53 5.40
C ASN A 199 13.46 -4.48 6.02
N ILE A 200 12.90 -3.58 5.22
CA ILE A 200 11.83 -2.70 5.66
C ILE A 200 10.57 -3.58 5.74
N ARG A 201 10.01 -3.77 6.94
CA ARG A 201 8.88 -4.67 7.31
C ARG A 201 9.21 -6.11 7.63
N GLY A 202 10.43 -6.63 7.41
CA GLY A 202 10.75 -8.04 7.68
C GLY A 202 10.09 -9.06 6.74
N LEU A 203 9.49 -8.61 5.64
CA LEU A 203 8.94 -9.49 4.61
C LEU A 203 10.06 -10.07 3.74
N VAL A 204 9.97 -11.35 3.40
CA VAL A 204 10.82 -12.01 2.40
C VAL A 204 10.10 -12.26 1.08
N ASN A 205 8.78 -12.02 1.03
CA ASN A 205 8.00 -12.01 -0.20
C ASN A 205 6.86 -10.97 -0.10
N PRO A 206 6.60 -10.18 -1.15
CA PRO A 206 7.51 -9.92 -2.27
C PRO A 206 8.78 -9.17 -1.81
N ILE A 207 9.81 -9.18 -2.64
CA ILE A 207 10.97 -8.30 -2.47
C ILE A 207 10.73 -7.04 -3.31
N GLU A 208 10.67 -5.87 -2.66
CA GLU A 208 10.59 -4.57 -3.33
C GLU A 208 11.99 -4.16 -3.84
N LEU A 209 12.07 -3.85 -5.14
CA LEU A 209 13.26 -3.26 -5.76
C LEU A 209 12.94 -1.90 -6.37
N HIS A 210 13.94 -1.02 -6.41
CA HIS A 210 13.86 0.26 -7.08
C HIS A 210 15.04 0.45 -8.03
N GLY A 211 14.76 0.96 -9.22
CA GLY A 211 15.75 1.17 -10.26
C GLY A 211 15.10 1.76 -11.49
N HIS A 212 15.89 2.42 -12.34
CA HIS A 212 15.43 2.89 -13.66
C HIS A 212 14.16 3.77 -13.64
N GLY A 213 13.90 4.48 -12.53
CA GLY A 213 12.73 5.37 -12.38
C GLY A 213 11.42 4.66 -12.02
N VAL A 214 11.45 3.36 -11.73
CA VAL A 214 10.26 2.56 -11.38
C VAL A 214 10.49 1.73 -10.11
N ALA A 215 9.39 1.32 -9.47
CA ALA A 215 9.38 0.30 -8.43
C ALA A 215 9.04 -1.06 -9.07
N LEU A 216 9.57 -2.14 -8.50
CA LEU A 216 9.34 -3.52 -8.91
C LEU A 216 9.05 -4.39 -7.69
N ASP A 217 7.90 -5.03 -7.67
CA ASP A 217 7.55 -6.07 -6.71
C ASP A 217 7.91 -7.44 -7.31
N LEU A 218 8.96 -8.06 -6.77
CA LEU A 218 9.40 -9.40 -7.15
C LEU A 218 8.69 -10.43 -6.28
N CYS A 219 7.70 -11.10 -6.86
CA CYS A 219 6.71 -11.93 -6.19
C CYS A 219 6.99 -13.43 -6.42
N GLY A 220 7.66 -14.07 -5.48
CA GLY A 220 7.90 -15.50 -5.57
C GLY A 220 6.65 -16.33 -5.27
N TYR A 221 6.53 -17.48 -5.94
CA TYR A 221 5.52 -18.49 -5.65
C TYR A 221 6.14 -19.81 -5.19
N LEU A 222 5.40 -20.55 -4.37
CA LEU A 222 5.77 -21.87 -3.85
C LEU A 222 4.72 -22.91 -4.25
N PRO A 223 5.08 -24.20 -4.42
CA PRO A 223 4.11 -25.27 -4.58
C PRO A 223 3.10 -25.26 -3.44
N ASP A 224 1.84 -25.48 -3.77
CA ASP A 224 0.80 -25.69 -2.78
C ASP A 224 0.67 -27.16 -2.40
N THR A 225 0.03 -27.42 -1.27
CA THR A 225 -0.41 -28.75 -0.85
C THR A 225 -1.40 -29.39 -1.81
N GLN A 226 -2.16 -28.58 -2.56
CA GLN A 226 -3.05 -29.05 -3.62
C GLN A 226 -2.25 -29.30 -4.90
N PRO A 227 -2.33 -30.49 -5.52
CA PRO A 227 -1.63 -30.78 -6.76
C PRO A 227 -1.99 -29.79 -7.87
N GLY A 228 -0.98 -29.31 -8.61
CA GLY A 228 -1.15 -28.36 -9.71
C GLY A 228 -1.43 -26.91 -9.29
N LYS A 229 -1.40 -26.59 -8.00
CA LYS A 229 -1.55 -25.23 -7.49
C LYS A 229 -0.25 -24.67 -6.94
N VAL A 230 -0.15 -23.35 -6.92
CA VAL A 230 0.91 -22.61 -6.24
C VAL A 230 0.32 -21.55 -5.32
N ILE A 231 1.07 -21.25 -4.26
CA ILE A 231 0.79 -20.14 -3.36
C ILE A 231 1.70 -18.96 -3.66
N GLY A 232 1.15 -17.76 -3.57
CA GLY A 232 1.87 -16.49 -3.58
C GLY A 232 1.32 -15.57 -2.50
N GLY A 233 1.85 -14.35 -2.41
CA GLY A 233 1.41 -13.34 -1.46
C GLY A 233 2.51 -12.79 -0.57
N PHE A 234 2.18 -12.43 0.67
CA PHE A 234 3.05 -11.66 1.56
C PHE A 234 3.38 -12.47 2.82
N TRP A 235 4.67 -12.69 3.10
CA TRP A 235 5.11 -13.39 4.31
C TRP A 235 6.50 -12.96 4.79
N PHE A 236 6.75 -13.19 6.08
CA PHE A 236 7.99 -12.79 6.79
C PHE A 236 9.09 -13.83 6.68
N GLN A 237 8.88 -15.03 7.22
CA GLN A 237 9.87 -16.10 7.23
C GLN A 237 9.41 -17.25 6.33
N SER A 238 8.14 -17.61 6.47
CA SER A 238 7.50 -18.67 5.70
C SER A 238 6.04 -18.33 5.44
N PRO A 239 5.42 -18.93 4.42
CA PRO A 239 3.98 -18.80 4.17
C PRO A 239 3.12 -19.28 5.35
N ASP A 240 3.63 -20.16 6.20
CA ASP A 240 2.91 -20.69 7.38
C ASP A 240 2.83 -19.69 8.55
N HIS A 241 3.54 -18.56 8.47
CA HIS A 241 3.46 -17.53 9.50
C HIS A 241 2.00 -17.09 9.71
N PRO A 242 1.51 -16.93 10.96
CA PRO A 242 0.09 -16.68 11.23
C PRO A 242 -0.46 -15.37 10.65
N TRP A 243 0.42 -14.46 10.25
CA TRP A 243 0.06 -13.19 9.62
C TRP A 243 0.21 -13.24 8.10
N SER A 244 0.64 -14.34 7.49
CA SER A 244 0.84 -14.39 6.05
C SER A 244 -0.45 -14.12 5.30
N ARG A 245 -0.37 -13.27 4.27
CA ARG A 245 -1.43 -13.08 3.30
C ARG A 245 -1.15 -13.99 2.12
N ILE A 246 -1.95 -15.06 1.96
CA ILE A 246 -1.73 -16.06 0.92
C ILE A 246 -2.85 -16.00 -0.13
N THR A 247 -2.46 -16.07 -1.40
CA THR A 247 -3.36 -16.31 -2.54
C THR A 247 -2.96 -17.62 -3.22
N THR A 248 -3.92 -18.32 -3.81
CA THR A 248 -3.67 -19.57 -4.56
C THR A 248 -4.02 -19.40 -6.02
N VAL A 249 -3.15 -19.83 -6.91
CA VAL A 249 -3.40 -19.84 -8.35
C VAL A 249 -2.99 -21.19 -8.93
N ASP A 250 -3.37 -21.46 -10.16
CA ASP A 250 -2.84 -22.60 -10.90
C ASP A 250 -1.34 -22.46 -11.13
N LEU A 251 -0.61 -23.57 -11.10
CA LEU A 251 0.81 -23.59 -11.46
C LEU A 251 0.94 -23.06 -12.90
N PRO A 252 1.68 -21.96 -13.13
CA PRO A 252 1.78 -21.39 -14.46
C PRO A 252 2.65 -22.27 -15.35
N GLU A 253 2.08 -22.74 -16.46
CA GLU A 253 2.84 -23.29 -17.57
C GLU A 253 3.45 -22.13 -18.36
N LEU A 254 4.77 -22.19 -18.58
CA LEU A 254 5.53 -21.10 -19.19
C LEU A 254 6.11 -21.50 -20.55
N GLU A 255 6.11 -20.56 -21.48
CA GLU A 255 6.78 -20.68 -22.76
C GLU A 255 7.75 -19.51 -23.01
N ARG A 256 8.58 -19.65 -24.04
CA ARG A 256 9.47 -18.59 -24.51
C ARG A 256 8.73 -17.70 -25.50
N MET A 257 8.79 -16.39 -25.28
CA MET A 257 8.26 -15.38 -26.20
C MET A 257 9.36 -14.39 -26.56
N GLU A 258 9.41 -13.95 -27.81
CA GLU A 258 10.25 -12.81 -28.20
C GLU A 258 9.61 -11.48 -27.77
N SER A 259 10.32 -10.72 -26.93
CA SER A 259 9.94 -9.36 -26.55
C SER A 259 10.78 -8.33 -27.30
N PRO A 260 10.42 -7.03 -27.27
CA PRO A 260 11.26 -5.97 -27.86
C PRO A 260 12.70 -5.90 -27.32
N CYS A 261 12.97 -6.48 -26.15
CA CYS A 261 14.29 -6.50 -25.51
C CYS A 261 14.97 -7.87 -25.54
N GLY A 262 14.44 -8.83 -26.30
CA GLY A 262 14.94 -10.21 -26.40
C GLY A 262 13.99 -11.23 -25.79
N PRO A 263 14.38 -12.51 -25.73
CA PRO A 263 13.44 -13.56 -25.37
C PRO A 263 13.18 -13.64 -23.87
N VAL A 264 11.91 -13.74 -23.50
CA VAL A 264 11.37 -13.74 -22.14
C VAL A 264 10.56 -15.01 -21.86
N TRP A 265 10.20 -15.25 -20.60
CA TRP A 265 9.19 -16.24 -20.23
C TRP A 265 7.83 -15.57 -20.09
N GLN A 266 6.77 -16.27 -20.51
CA GLN A 266 5.39 -15.84 -20.30
C GLN A 266 4.48 -17.02 -19.95
N PRO A 267 3.35 -16.80 -19.25
CA PRO A 267 2.32 -17.82 -19.09
C PRO A 267 1.67 -18.17 -20.42
N ILE A 268 1.52 -19.46 -20.72
CA ILE A 268 0.75 -19.96 -21.88
C ILE A 268 -0.73 -19.61 -21.71
N HIS A 269 -1.23 -19.76 -20.48
CA HIS A 269 -2.62 -19.50 -20.08
C HIS A 269 -2.65 -18.42 -18.98
N PRO A 270 -2.51 -17.13 -19.33
CA PRO A 270 -2.50 -16.06 -18.33
C PRO A 270 -3.79 -15.99 -17.51
N GLU A 271 -4.93 -16.44 -18.06
CA GLU A 271 -6.20 -16.57 -17.36
C GLU A 271 -6.14 -17.51 -16.14
N ALA A 272 -5.22 -18.50 -16.12
CA ALA A 272 -5.03 -19.40 -14.99
C ALA A 272 -4.49 -18.66 -13.74
N ILE A 273 -3.89 -17.48 -13.95
CA ILE A 273 -3.41 -16.58 -12.90
C ILE A 273 -4.43 -15.47 -12.65
N LEU A 274 -4.97 -14.88 -13.72
CA LEU A 274 -5.88 -13.73 -13.61
C LEU A 274 -7.26 -14.11 -13.05
N LEU A 275 -7.83 -15.25 -13.43
CA LEU A 275 -9.17 -15.66 -12.99
C LEU A 275 -9.23 -15.89 -11.48
N PRO A 276 -8.30 -16.63 -10.83
CA PRO A 276 -8.34 -16.77 -9.38
C PRO A 276 -8.07 -15.46 -8.63
N LEU A 277 -7.28 -14.55 -9.20
CA LEU A 277 -7.01 -13.26 -8.55
C LEU A 277 -8.16 -12.26 -8.69
N TYR A 278 -8.71 -12.09 -9.90
CA TYR A 278 -9.64 -11.00 -10.24
C TYR A 278 -11.09 -11.46 -10.44
N GLY A 279 -11.34 -12.77 -10.47
CA GLY A 279 -12.67 -13.34 -10.71
C GLY A 279 -13.10 -13.31 -12.18
N ALA A 280 -14.28 -13.86 -12.47
CA ALA A 280 -14.78 -14.05 -13.85
C ALA A 280 -14.92 -12.73 -14.64
N GLY A 281 -15.09 -11.60 -13.94
CA GLY A 281 -15.21 -10.28 -14.52
C GLY A 281 -13.89 -9.59 -14.86
N TRP A 282 -12.72 -10.23 -14.75
CA TRP A 282 -11.41 -9.58 -14.87
C TRP A 282 -11.17 -8.79 -16.18
N ARG A 283 -11.89 -9.16 -17.25
CA ARG A 283 -11.88 -8.43 -18.54
C ARG A 283 -12.65 -7.12 -18.54
N ILE A 284 -13.41 -6.83 -17.49
CA ILE A 284 -14.13 -5.57 -17.29
C ILE A 284 -13.26 -4.70 -16.38
N PRO A 285 -12.90 -3.47 -16.79
CA PRO A 285 -12.13 -2.57 -15.93
C PRO A 285 -12.87 -2.25 -14.63
N ASP A 286 -12.22 -2.54 -13.51
CA ASP A 286 -12.62 -2.10 -12.18
C ASP A 286 -11.49 -1.27 -11.56
N PRO A 287 -11.57 0.07 -11.61
CA PRO A 287 -10.52 0.95 -11.08
C PRO A 287 -10.48 0.97 -9.53
N ASP A 288 -11.52 0.46 -8.87
CA ASP A 288 -11.59 0.41 -7.42
C ASP A 288 -11.11 -0.93 -6.85
N PHE A 289 -10.88 -1.93 -7.71
CA PHE A 289 -10.37 -3.24 -7.32
C PHE A 289 -9.02 -3.14 -6.61
N ASP A 290 -8.85 -3.97 -5.60
CA ASP A 290 -7.65 -4.02 -4.79
C ASP A 290 -7.23 -5.47 -4.58
N THR A 291 -6.27 -5.95 -5.37
CA THR A 291 -5.84 -7.35 -5.30
C THR A 291 -5.39 -7.76 -3.90
N ILE A 292 -4.89 -6.83 -3.06
CA ILE A 292 -4.49 -7.18 -1.70
C ILE A 292 -5.70 -7.58 -0.84
N ILE A 293 -6.83 -6.91 -1.02
CA ILE A 293 -8.02 -7.09 -0.16
C ILE A 293 -9.08 -7.99 -0.82
N ALA A 294 -9.24 -7.86 -2.13
CA ALA A 294 -10.38 -8.38 -2.89
C ALA A 294 -10.06 -9.59 -3.78
N ALA A 295 -8.81 -10.09 -3.75
CA ALA A 295 -8.45 -11.24 -4.58
C ALA A 295 -9.36 -12.44 -4.30
N CYS A 296 -9.96 -13.03 -5.34
CA CYS A 296 -10.93 -14.13 -5.17
C CYS A 296 -10.30 -15.39 -4.58
N SER A 297 -9.01 -15.61 -4.81
CA SER A 297 -8.25 -16.76 -4.32
C SER A 297 -7.49 -16.52 -3.02
N LEU A 298 -7.85 -15.45 -2.29
CA LEU A 298 -7.30 -15.15 -0.98
C LEU A 298 -7.67 -16.25 0.03
N ARG A 299 -6.67 -16.79 0.75
CA ARG A 299 -6.88 -17.74 1.84
C ARG A 299 -7.24 -17.03 3.13
N GLY A 300 -8.53 -17.09 3.47
CA GLY A 300 -9.06 -16.44 4.67
C GLY A 300 -8.84 -14.93 4.64
N PHE A 301 -8.84 -14.32 5.82
CA PHE A 301 -8.65 -12.87 5.97
C PHE A 301 -7.68 -12.59 7.11
N SER A 302 -6.41 -12.93 6.86
CA SER A 302 -5.31 -12.87 7.83
C SER A 302 -5.15 -11.51 8.52
N VAL A 303 -4.41 -11.47 9.63
CA VAL A 303 -4.08 -10.22 10.34
C VAL A 303 -3.41 -9.21 9.40
N MET A 304 -2.54 -9.66 8.48
CA MET A 304 -1.93 -8.78 7.47
C MET A 304 -2.96 -8.26 6.47
N THR A 305 -3.87 -9.11 5.97
CA THR A 305 -4.91 -8.66 5.04
C THR A 305 -5.82 -7.63 5.70
N GLN A 306 -6.24 -7.89 6.95
CA GLN A 306 -7.01 -6.92 7.75
C GLN A 306 -6.22 -5.62 7.91
N SER A 307 -4.93 -5.69 8.25
CA SER A 307 -4.10 -4.51 8.42
C SER A 307 -4.06 -3.65 7.15
N TYR A 308 -3.89 -4.27 5.98
CA TYR A 308 -3.97 -3.54 4.70
C TYR A 308 -5.37 -3.00 4.43
N ALA A 309 -6.43 -3.77 4.72
CA ALA A 309 -7.81 -3.37 4.51
C ALA A 309 -8.15 -2.08 5.28
N PHE A 310 -7.97 -2.08 6.60
CA PHE A 310 -8.26 -0.91 7.42
C PHE A 310 -7.38 0.29 7.07
N ALA A 311 -6.09 0.08 6.78
CA ALA A 311 -5.20 1.15 6.34
C ALA A 311 -5.66 1.78 5.02
N ARG A 312 -6.03 0.98 4.01
CA ARG A 312 -6.48 1.48 2.71
C ARG A 312 -7.86 2.12 2.78
N ILE A 313 -8.79 1.58 3.57
CA ILE A 313 -10.10 2.20 3.81
C ILE A 313 -9.91 3.59 4.41
N TYR A 314 -9.19 3.70 5.54
CA TYR A 314 -8.96 5.00 6.16
C TYR A 314 -8.23 5.97 5.22
N GLY A 315 -7.17 5.50 4.55
CA GLY A 315 -6.39 6.32 3.62
C GLY A 315 -7.22 6.85 2.46
N THR A 316 -8.04 6.02 1.83
CA THR A 316 -8.93 6.43 0.73
C THR A 316 -10.05 7.35 1.19
N TRP A 317 -10.60 7.12 2.39
CA TRP A 317 -11.58 8.03 3.00
C TRP A 317 -10.96 9.41 3.20
N LEU A 318 -9.79 9.46 3.84
CA LEU A 318 -9.10 10.71 4.11
C LEU A 318 -8.81 11.49 2.82
N LEU A 319 -8.50 10.80 1.72
CA LEU A 319 -8.28 11.41 0.40
C LEU A 319 -9.57 11.81 -0.34
N GLY A 320 -10.75 11.62 0.25
CA GLY A 320 -12.03 11.92 -0.41
C GLY A 320 -12.39 10.96 -1.54
N GLN A 321 -11.75 9.79 -1.61
CA GLN A 321 -11.99 8.80 -2.66
C GLN A 321 -13.22 7.94 -2.31
N THR A 322 -14.40 8.56 -2.23
CA THR A 322 -15.62 7.93 -1.69
C THR A 322 -16.01 6.65 -2.41
N ARG A 323 -15.90 6.59 -3.74
CA ARG A 323 -16.22 5.38 -4.53
C ARG A 323 -15.30 4.22 -4.17
N LYS A 324 -13.97 4.46 -4.16
CA LYS A 324 -12.98 3.46 -3.78
C LYS A 324 -13.13 3.02 -2.31
N THR A 325 -13.34 3.98 -1.42
CA THR A 325 -13.55 3.72 0.02
C THR A 325 -14.73 2.76 0.21
N ARG A 326 -15.85 3.02 -0.47
CA ARG A 326 -17.03 2.14 -0.47
C ARG A 326 -16.73 0.73 -0.97
N ALA A 327 -16.01 0.60 -2.09
CA ALA A 327 -15.63 -0.71 -2.62
C ALA A 327 -14.78 -1.50 -1.60
N LEU A 328 -13.79 -0.85 -0.98
CA LEU A 328 -12.93 -1.46 0.02
C LEU A 328 -13.70 -1.89 1.29
N VAL A 329 -14.59 -1.04 1.78
CA VAL A 329 -15.47 -1.35 2.94
C VAL A 329 -16.34 -2.56 2.62
N GLY A 330 -17.04 -2.55 1.48
CA GLY A 330 -17.91 -3.64 1.05
C GLY A 330 -17.16 -4.97 0.92
N HIS A 331 -15.99 -4.97 0.29
CA HIS A 331 -15.14 -6.16 0.20
C HIS A 331 -14.71 -6.68 1.58
N THR A 332 -14.29 -5.79 2.47
CA THR A 332 -13.80 -6.15 3.80
C THR A 332 -14.92 -6.74 4.66
N LEU A 333 -16.14 -6.20 4.56
CA LEU A 333 -17.33 -6.70 5.26
C LEU A 333 -17.73 -8.13 4.85
N ARG A 334 -17.41 -8.57 3.63
CA ARG A 334 -17.63 -9.99 3.25
C ARG A 334 -16.82 -10.97 4.08
N HIS A 335 -15.69 -10.50 4.62
CA HIS A 335 -14.81 -11.29 5.48
C HIS A 335 -15.01 -11.00 6.97
N LEU A 336 -15.48 -9.79 7.31
CA LEU A 336 -15.72 -9.32 8.68
C LEU A 336 -17.13 -8.71 8.80
N PRO A 337 -18.21 -9.51 8.64
CA PRO A 337 -19.58 -8.99 8.50
C PRO A 337 -20.13 -8.33 9.76
N GLU A 338 -19.52 -8.59 10.92
CA GLU A 338 -19.95 -8.08 12.23
C GLU A 338 -19.04 -6.95 12.76
N ASP A 339 -18.07 -6.47 11.97
CA ASP A 339 -17.19 -5.38 12.42
C ASP A 339 -17.95 -4.05 12.48
N GLU A 340 -18.17 -3.57 13.70
CA GLU A 340 -18.95 -2.39 14.03
C GLU A 340 -18.53 -1.15 13.22
N TRP A 341 -17.22 -0.91 13.09
CA TRP A 341 -16.71 0.30 12.44
C TRP A 341 -16.74 0.21 10.92
N LEU A 342 -16.65 -0.99 10.34
CA LEU A 342 -16.91 -1.18 8.93
C LEU A 342 -18.39 -0.98 8.58
N LEU A 343 -19.31 -1.44 9.42
CA LEU A 343 -20.75 -1.20 9.26
C LEU A 343 -21.09 0.30 9.38
N ALA A 344 -20.53 0.98 10.38
CA ALA A 344 -20.66 2.42 10.54
C ALA A 344 -20.08 3.20 9.34
N ALA A 345 -18.91 2.77 8.85
CA ALA A 345 -18.30 3.32 7.64
C ALA A 345 -19.21 3.18 6.42
N ALA A 346 -19.78 2.00 6.20
CA ALA A 346 -20.68 1.73 5.09
C ALA A 346 -21.93 2.63 5.13
N GLN A 347 -22.53 2.79 6.32
CA GLN A 347 -23.67 3.67 6.54
C GLN A 347 -23.34 5.14 6.24
N LEU A 348 -22.22 5.65 6.77
CA LEU A 348 -21.78 7.03 6.55
C LEU A 348 -21.45 7.33 5.09
N LEU A 349 -21.01 6.33 4.33
CA LEU A 349 -20.71 6.44 2.91
C LEU A 349 -21.95 6.24 2.02
N GLY A 350 -23.13 5.99 2.59
CA GLY A 350 -24.38 5.79 1.85
C GLY A 350 -24.47 4.45 1.12
N GLN A 351 -24.01 3.36 1.75
CA GLN A 351 -24.29 2.00 1.29
C GLN A 351 -25.56 1.50 1.98
N GLU A 352 -26.67 1.42 1.24
CA GLU A 352 -27.99 1.07 1.80
C GLU A 352 -28.17 -0.45 2.02
N ASP A 353 -27.43 -1.29 1.29
CA ASP A 353 -27.51 -2.77 1.36
C ASP A 353 -26.23 -3.39 1.94
N VAL A 354 -26.09 -3.34 3.26
CA VAL A 354 -24.98 -3.98 4.01
C VAL A 354 -25.48 -5.18 4.82
N SER A 355 -26.60 -5.79 4.39
CA SER A 355 -27.08 -7.02 5.03
C SER A 355 -26.05 -8.13 4.87
N PRO A 356 -25.69 -8.86 5.95
CA PRO A 356 -24.78 -10.01 5.87
C PRO A 356 -25.21 -11.05 4.83
N ALA A 357 -26.51 -11.11 4.49
CA ALA A 357 -27.08 -12.02 3.50
C ALA A 357 -26.88 -11.58 2.03
N ALA A 358 -26.62 -10.29 1.76
CA ALA A 358 -26.43 -9.74 0.41
C ALA A 358 -24.96 -9.77 -0.06
N LEU A 359 -24.05 -10.19 0.82
CA LEU A 359 -22.59 -10.05 0.68
C LEU A 359 -21.85 -11.39 0.54
N LEU A 360 -22.57 -12.51 0.46
CA LEU A 360 -21.98 -13.82 0.12
C LEU A 360 -21.92 -13.99 -1.40
N PRO A 361 -20.86 -14.63 -1.94
CA PRO A 361 -20.70 -14.85 -3.38
C PRO A 361 -21.81 -15.71 -3.99
#